data_AF-A0A2T2S7D2-F1
#
_entry.id   AF-A0A2T2S7D2-F1
#
_cell.length_a   1.000
_cell.length_b   1.000
_cell.length_c   1.000
_cell.angle_alpha   90.00
_cell.angle_beta   90.00
_cell.angle_gamma   90.00
#
_symmetry.space_group_name_H-M   'P 1'
#
loop_
_entity.id
_entity.type
_entity.pdbx_description
1 polymer ?
#
loop_
_entity_poly.entity_id
_entity_poly.type
_entity_poly.pdbx_seq_one_letter_code
_entity_poly.pdbx_strand_id
1 'polypeptide(L)' 'MSRLDDTFDALQAQGENAMGLFLTDGFPVPDATVPILRALDRGGVDFIE' A
#
# COMPACT_ATOMS: atom_id res chain seq x y z
N MET A 1 5.59 -16.08 8.03
CA MET A 1 4.60 -15.36 7.23
C MET A 1 5.15 -13.98 6.95
N SER A 2 5.04 -13.55 5.71
CA SER A 2 5.38 -12.20 5.27
C SER A 2 4.23 -11.25 5.61
N ARG A 3 4.49 -9.93 5.61
CA ARG A 3 3.43 -8.93 5.76
C ARG A 3 2.38 -9.02 4.66
N LEU A 4 2.75 -9.48 3.46
CA LEU A 4 1.80 -9.68 2.36
C LEU A 4 0.87 -10.87 2.62
N ASP A 5 1.40 -11.95 3.19
CA ASP A 5 0.61 -13.14 3.53
C ASP A 5 -0.50 -12.74 4.52
N ASP A 6 -0.12 -12.04 5.60
CA ASP A 6 -1.06 -11.57 6.64
C ASP A 6 -2.13 -10.62 6.07
N THR A 7 -1.75 -9.72 5.15
CA THR A 7 -2.69 -8.79 4.50
C THR A 7 -3.71 -9.53 3.62
N PHE A 8 -3.25 -10.47 2.79
CA PHE A 8 -4.17 -11.21 1.91
C PHE A 8 -5.10 -12.14 2.67
N ASP A 9 -4.62 -12.79 3.74
CA ASP A 9 -5.46 -13.60 4.63
C ASP A 9 -6.58 -12.74 5.26
N ALA A 10 -6.27 -11.52 5.69
CA ALA A 10 -7.25 -10.59 6.25
C ALA A 10 -8.30 -10.15 5.22
N LEU A 11 -7.89 -9.80 3.99
CA LEU A 11 -8.79 -9.42 2.91
C LEU A 11 -9.70 -10.57 2.49
N GLN A 12 -9.16 -11.78 2.41
CA GLN A 12 -9.94 -12.97 2.10
C GLN A 12 -11.00 -13.24 3.17
N ALA A 13 -10.66 -13.07 4.45
CA ALA A 13 -11.61 -13.21 5.55
C ALA A 13 -12.73 -12.15 5.51
N GLN A 14 -12.46 -10.98 4.95
CA GLN A 14 -13.42 -9.88 4.78
C GLN A 14 -14.24 -9.98 3.49
N GLY A 15 -13.83 -10.84 2.55
CA GLY A 15 -14.46 -10.94 1.22
C GLY A 15 -14.14 -9.74 0.32
N GLU A 16 -13.01 -9.08 0.55
CA GLU A 16 -12.57 -7.90 -0.19
C GLU A 16 -11.45 -8.23 -1.19
N ASN A 17 -11.33 -7.41 -2.24
CA ASN A 17 -10.21 -7.48 -3.17
C ASN A 17 -9.11 -6.51 -2.70
N ALA A 18 -7.84 -6.88 -2.92
CA ALA A 18 -6.72 -6.01 -2.59
C ALA A 18 -6.61 -4.80 -3.53
N MET A 19 -6.32 -3.64 -2.95
CA MET A 19 -5.85 -2.45 -3.66
C MET A 19 -4.33 -2.31 -3.51
N GLY A 20 -3.61 -2.67 -4.58
CA GLY A 20 -2.18 -2.40 -4.72
C GLY A 20 -1.92 -1.13 -5.53
N LEU A 21 -0.96 -0.30 -5.11
CA LEU A 21 -0.56 0.89 -5.86
C LEU A 21 0.94 0.99 -6.06
N PHE A 22 1.33 1.35 -7.28
CA PHE A 22 2.70 1.63 -7.67
C PHE A 22 2.98 3.14 -7.61
N LEU A 23 4.18 3.51 -7.16
CA LEU A 23 4.72 4.85 -7.33
C LEU A 23 6.23 4.86 -7.57
N THR A 24 6.72 5.87 -8.29
CA THR A 24 8.15 6.05 -8.50
C THR A 24 8.78 6.75 -7.31
N ASP A 25 9.73 6.09 -6.63
CA ASP A 25 10.48 6.71 -5.55
C ASP A 25 11.26 7.95 -6.03
N GLY A 26 11.15 9.04 -5.28
CA GLY A 26 11.79 10.31 -5.56
C GLY A 26 11.03 11.21 -6.53
N PHE A 27 9.85 10.79 -7.00
CA PHE A 27 8.97 11.63 -7.81
C PHE A 27 7.83 12.24 -6.96
N PRO A 28 7.45 13.52 -7.17
CA PRO A 28 8.08 14.49 -8.07
C PRO A 28 9.42 15.04 -7.56
N VAL A 29 9.72 14.89 -6.27
CA VAL A 29 11.00 15.21 -5.62
C VAL A 29 11.27 14.22 -4.48
N PRO A 30 12.53 13.98 -4.06
CA PRO A 30 12.86 13.01 -2.99
C PRO A 30 12.06 13.14 -1.71
N ASP A 31 11.85 14.37 -1.24
CA ASP A 31 11.13 14.62 0.03
C ASP A 31 9.61 14.37 -0.06
N ALA A 32 9.07 14.14 -1.27
CA ALA A 32 7.66 13.89 -1.48
C ALA A 32 7.24 12.42 -1.27
N THR A 33 8.15 11.45 -1.39
CA THR A 33 7.81 10.01 -1.30
C THR A 33 7.09 9.69 0.00
N VAL A 34 7.65 10.06 1.15
CA VAL A 34 7.10 9.70 2.46
C VAL A 34 5.71 10.30 2.71
N PRO A 35 5.47 11.61 2.47
CA PRO A 35 4.13 12.17 2.52
C PRO A 35 3.12 11.44 1.62
N ILE A 36 3.51 11.04 0.41
CA ILE A 36 2.64 10.30 -0.52
C ILE A 36 2.32 8.91 0.02
N LEU A 37 3.33 8.14 0.46
CA LEU A 37 3.13 6.82 1.07
C LEU A 37 2.15 6.88 2.26
N ARG A 38 2.25 7.91 3.10
CA ARG A 38 1.32 8.12 4.22
C ARG A 38 -0.09 8.49 3.76
N ALA A 39 -0.23 9.17 2.62
CA ALA A 39 -1.53 9.46 2.05
C ALA A 39 -2.18 8.19 1.46
N LEU A 40 -1.39 7.33 0.81
CA LEU A 40 -1.85 6.03 0.28
C LEU A 40 -2.32 5.09 1.40
N ASP A 41 -1.55 4.98 2.49
CA ASP A 41 -1.91 4.22 3.69
C ASP A 41 -3.28 4.67 4.26
N ARG A 42 -3.49 5.98 4.43
CA ARG A 42 -4.79 6.53 4.84
C ARG A 42 -5.90 6.32 3.81
N GLY A 43 -5.54 6.13 2.54
CA GLY A 43 -6.47 5.86 1.44
C GLY A 43 -6.94 4.40 1.37
N GLY A 44 -6.41 3.52 2.23
CA GLY A 44 -6.79 2.11 2.28
C GLY A 44 -6.01 1.22 1.30
N VAL A 45 -4.80 1.60 0.92
CA VAL A 45 -3.93 0.76 0.08
C VAL A 45 -3.41 -0.40 0.91
N ASP A 46 -3.56 -1.62 0.39
CA ASP A 46 -3.19 -2.85 1.09
C ASP A 46 -1.70 -3.17 0.94
N PHE A 47 -1.12 -2.84 -0.20
CA PHE A 47 0.31 -2.97 -0.47
C PHE A 47 0.80 -1.95 -1.50
N ILE A 48 2.09 -1.66 -1.47
CA ILE A 48 2.71 -0.62 -2.29
C ILE A 48 3.84 -1.25 -3.10
N GLU A 49 3.88 -0.90 -4.39
CA GLU A 49 4.93 -1.24 -5.35
C GLU A 49 5.88 -0.06 -5.61
#